data_AF-A0A939EV42-F1
#
_entry.id   AF-A0A939EV42-F1
#
_cell.length_a   1.000
_cell.length_b   1.000
_cell.length_c   1.000
_cell.angle_alpha   90.00
_cell.angle_beta   90.00
_cell.angle_gamma   90.00
#
_symmetry.space_group_name_H-M   'P 1'
#
loop_
_entity.id
_entity.type
_entity.pdbx_description
1 polymer ?
#
loop_
_entity_poly.entity_id
_entity_poly.type
_entity_poly.pdbx_seq_one_letter_code
_entity_poly.pdbx_strand_id
1 'polypeptide(L)'
;MNRSFRPLFGLKFILLGGLFVAVIGFVTMTLWNRLVPELFNGPIINFWQTLGLLVLSRILFGGWGRGGRSGAWARRRKMMREKMESRMASLSPEEQEKFRQKMRATCGPAWMRRPAPEEPQQVSV
;
A
#
# COMPACT_ATOMS: atom_id res chain seq x y z
N MET A 1 16.74 11.56 25.48
CA MET A 1 15.45 12.28 25.50
C MET A 1 14.66 11.89 24.26
N ASN A 2 13.45 11.35 24.47
CA ASN A 2 12.69 10.48 23.56
C ASN A 2 12.37 11.08 22.17
N ARG A 3 12.72 10.32 21.12
CA ARG A 3 12.27 10.56 19.74
C ARG A 3 11.06 9.67 19.42
N SER A 4 9.87 10.04 19.88
CA SER A 4 8.61 9.37 19.50
C SER A 4 7.75 10.27 18.60
N PHE A 5 8.29 10.69 17.44
CA PHE A 5 7.53 11.38 16.39
C PHE A 5 6.93 10.41 15.34
N ARG A 6 6.42 9.27 15.81
CA ARG A 6 5.71 8.26 15.00
C ARG A 6 4.28 7.87 15.46
N PRO A 7 3.75 8.23 16.66
CA PRO A 7 2.40 7.80 17.08
C PRO A 7 1.27 8.67 16.52
N LEU A 8 1.53 9.93 16.14
CA LEU A 8 0.48 10.87 15.66
C LEU A 8 -0.17 10.44 14.34
N PHE A 9 0.62 9.91 13.39
CA PHE A 9 0.07 9.40 12.14
C PHE A 9 -0.74 8.12 12.38
N GLY A 10 -0.22 7.19 13.18
CA GLY A 10 -0.96 5.97 13.56
C GLY A 10 -2.28 6.28 14.26
N LEU A 11 -2.29 7.24 15.17
CA LEU A 11 -3.50 7.66 15.89
C LEU A 11 -4.57 8.24 14.95
N LYS A 12 -4.19 9.10 13.99
CA LYS A 12 -5.12 9.64 12.99
C LYS A 12 -5.71 8.55 12.09
N PHE A 13 -4.91 7.54 11.71
CA PHE A 13 -5.42 6.39 10.95
C PHE A 13 -6.36 5.50 11.77
N ILE A 14 -6.07 5.29 13.05
CA ILE A 14 -6.95 4.52 13.95
C ILE A 14 -8.28 5.26 14.15
N LEU A 15 -8.23 6.58 14.37
CA LEU A 15 -9.45 7.39 14.49
C LEU A 15 -10.27 7.38 13.20
N LEU A 16 -9.63 7.56 12.04
CA LEU A 16 -10.32 7.50 10.74
C LEU A 16 -10.91 6.11 10.47
N GLY A 17 -10.15 5.05 10.79
CA GLY A 17 -10.60 3.66 10.65
C GLY A 17 -11.76 3.34 11.59
N GLY A 18 -11.69 3.77 12.85
CA GLY A 18 -12.76 3.63 13.82
C GLY A 18 -14.03 4.37 13.40
N LEU A 19 -13.89 5.61 12.91
CA LEU A 19 -15.00 6.40 12.37
C LEU A 19 -15.65 5.69 11.18
N PHE A 20 -14.84 5.16 10.26
CA PHE A 20 -15.36 4.43 9.10
C PHE A 20 -16.17 3.19 9.52
N VAL A 21 -15.65 2.40 10.47
CA VAL A 21 -16.35 1.22 11.00
C VAL A 21 -17.64 1.62 11.72
N ALA A 22 -17.61 2.71 12.50
CA ALA A 22 -18.79 3.23 13.19
C ALA A 22 -19.88 3.67 12.21
N VAL A 23 -19.51 4.38 11.13
CA VAL A 23 -20.44 4.81 10.08
C VAL A 23 -21.08 3.60 9.39
N ILE A 24 -20.28 2.60 9.00
CA ILE A 24 -20.80 1.38 8.38
C ILE A 24 -21.73 0.63 9.33
N GLY A 25 -21.34 0.47 10.60
CA GLY A 25 -22.15 -0.16 11.62
C GLY A 25 -23.49 0.56 11.82
N PHE A 26 -23.47 1.89 11.87
CA PHE A 26 -24.66 2.71 12.06
C PHE A 26 -25.63 2.65 10.86
N VAL A 27 -25.09 2.72 9.64
CA VAL A 27 -25.88 2.58 8.40
C VAL A 27 -26.53 1.20 8.35
N THR A 28 -25.76 0.15 8.63
CA THR A 28 -26.25 -1.23 8.63
C THR A 28 -27.37 -1.42 9.66
N MET A 29 -27.20 -0.89 10.88
CA MET A 29 -28.21 -0.95 11.95
C MET A 29 -29.51 -0.24 11.52
N THR A 30 -29.39 0.99 11.02
CA THR A 30 -30.56 1.81 10.65
C THR A 30 -31.33 1.16 9.51
N LEU A 31 -30.60 0.65 8.51
CA LEU A 31 -31.18 -0.02 7.36
C LEU A 31 -31.84 -1.34 7.75
N TRP A 32 -31.22 -2.11 8.66
CA TRP A 32 -31.83 -3.33 9.19
C TRP A 32 -33.11 -3.02 9.95
N ASN A 33 -33.10 -2.05 10.86
CA ASN A 33 -34.26 -1.71 11.70
C ASN A 33 -35.43 -1.13 10.91
N ARG A 34 -35.19 -0.59 9.71
CA ARG A 34 -36.26 -0.20 8.77
C ARG A 34 -36.76 -1.41 7.98
N LEU A 35 -35.86 -2.16 7.34
CA LEU A 35 -36.28 -3.19 6.38
C LEU A 35 -36.77 -4.49 7.04
N VAL A 36 -36.02 -5.04 8.01
CA VAL A 36 -36.28 -6.39 8.53
C VAL A 36 -37.52 -6.45 9.43
N PRO A 37 -37.74 -5.49 10.35
CA PRO A 37 -38.99 -5.42 11.10
C PRO A 37 -40.21 -5.15 10.20
N GLU A 38 -40.09 -4.25 9.21
CA GLU A 38 -41.21 -3.84 8.36
C GLU A 38 -41.62 -4.92 7.35
N LEU A 39 -40.64 -5.64 6.76
CA LEU A 39 -40.91 -6.64 5.72
C LEU A 39 -41.11 -8.06 6.28
N PHE A 40 -40.45 -8.40 7.39
CA PHE A 40 -40.39 -9.78 7.88
C PHE A 40 -40.86 -9.94 9.33
N ASN A 41 -41.35 -8.88 9.99
CA ASN A 41 -41.64 -8.86 11.44
C ASN A 41 -40.44 -9.37 12.27
N GLY A 42 -39.22 -9.14 11.78
CA GLY A 42 -38.00 -9.63 12.42
C GLY A 42 -37.59 -8.76 13.63
N PRO A 43 -36.65 -9.26 14.45
CA PRO A 43 -36.18 -8.55 15.63
C PRO A 43 -35.39 -7.29 15.27
N ILE A 44 -35.62 -6.23 16.06
CA ILE A 44 -34.84 -4.98 16.03
C ILE A 44 -33.45 -5.28 16.60
N ILE A 45 -32.41 -4.87 15.88
CA ILE A 45 -31.03 -5.06 16.31
C ILE A 45 -30.42 -3.77 16.84
N ASN A 46 -29.63 -3.90 17.91
CA ASN A 46 -28.85 -2.81 18.48
C ASN A 46 -27.49 -2.65 17.77
N PHE A 47 -26.84 -1.51 18.00
CA PHE A 47 -25.53 -1.20 17.42
C PHE A 47 -24.48 -2.29 17.72
N TRP A 48 -24.43 -2.79 18.96
CA TRP A 48 -23.52 -3.86 19.36
C TRP A 48 -23.82 -5.20 18.67
N GLN A 49 -25.09 -5.52 18.42
CA GLN A 49 -25.47 -6.72 17.66
C GLN A 49 -25.08 -6.58 16.19
N THR A 50 -25.29 -5.39 15.62
CA THR A 50 -24.88 -5.08 14.25
C THR A 50 -23.36 -5.19 14.09
N LEU A 51 -22.60 -4.62 15.01
CA LEU A 51 -21.14 -4.77 15.03
C LEU A 51 -20.73 -6.23 15.22
N GLY A 52 -21.39 -6.99 16.10
CA GLY A 52 -21.16 -8.42 16.27
C GLY A 52 -21.38 -9.20 14.97
N LEU A 53 -22.47 -8.93 14.24
CA LEU A 53 -22.77 -9.53 12.94
C LEU A 53 -21.77 -9.11 11.85
N LEU A 54 -21.34 -7.85 11.84
CA LEU A 54 -20.30 -7.37 10.93
C LEU A 54 -18.95 -8.03 11.21
N VAL A 55 -18.58 -8.21 12.48
CA VAL A 55 -17.36 -8.93 12.87
C VAL A 55 -17.47 -10.39 12.50
N LEU A 56 -18.61 -11.04 12.79
CA LEU A 56 -18.84 -12.44 12.46
C LEU A 56 -18.78 -12.68 10.95
N SER A 57 -19.49 -11.88 10.15
CA SER A 57 -19.41 -11.94 8.68
C SER A 57 -18.00 -11.65 8.19
N ARG A 58 -17.27 -10.73 8.82
CA ARG A 58 -15.87 -10.45 8.48
C ARG A 58 -14.93 -11.61 8.81
N ILE A 59 -15.22 -12.40 9.85
CA ILE A 59 -14.47 -13.61 10.22
C ILE A 59 -14.83 -14.75 9.26
N LEU A 60 -16.12 -14.97 8.99
CA LEU A 60 -16.59 -16.04 8.11
C LEU A 60 -16.22 -15.82 6.64
N PHE A 61 -16.52 -14.63 6.10
CA PHE A 61 -16.28 -14.31 4.69
C PHE A 61 -14.92 -13.68 4.42
N GLY A 62 -14.25 -13.16 5.45
CA GLY A 62 -12.96 -12.47 5.31
C GLY A 62 -11.80 -13.12 6.06
N GLY A 63 -12.01 -14.26 6.73
CA GLY A 63 -11.02 -14.91 7.60
C GLY A 63 -9.99 -15.81 6.92
N TRP A 64 -10.21 -16.30 5.70
CA TRP A 64 -9.27 -17.24 5.04
C TRP A 64 -8.95 -16.92 3.56
N GLY A 65 -9.13 -15.68 3.15
CA GLY A 65 -8.70 -15.20 1.84
C GLY A 65 -7.29 -14.62 1.85
N ARG A 66 -6.31 -15.40 1.43
CA ARG A 66 -4.91 -15.06 1.19
C ARG A 66 -4.71 -13.94 0.12
N GLY A 67 -5.18 -12.70 0.36
CA GLY A 67 -5.24 -11.70 -0.73
C GLY A 67 -5.40 -10.21 -0.38
N GLY A 68 -5.40 -9.77 0.87
CA GLY A 68 -5.62 -8.35 1.20
C GLY A 68 -4.36 -7.47 1.10
N ARG A 69 -4.10 -6.86 -0.06
CA ARG A 69 -3.20 -5.70 -0.36
C ARG A 69 -1.70 -5.77 0.04
N SER A 70 -1.31 -6.35 1.16
CA SER A 70 0.08 -6.42 1.63
C SER A 70 0.91 -7.48 0.87
N GLY A 71 0.35 -8.69 0.71
CA GLY A 71 1.03 -9.78 -0.01
C GLY A 71 1.14 -9.55 -1.53
N ALA A 72 0.15 -8.90 -2.14
CA ALA A 72 0.19 -8.58 -3.57
C ALA A 72 1.27 -7.52 -3.90
N TRP A 73 1.42 -6.51 -3.04
CA TRP A 73 2.45 -5.49 -3.19
C TRP A 73 3.85 -6.04 -2.93
N ALA A 74 4.01 -6.90 -1.91
CA ALA A 74 5.27 -7.60 -1.65
C ALA A 74 5.68 -8.53 -2.81
N ARG A 75 4.75 -9.32 -3.36
CA ARG A 75 5.00 -10.16 -4.54
C ARG A 75 5.35 -9.33 -5.78
N ARG A 76 4.63 -8.22 -6.02
CA ARG A 76 4.90 -7.34 -7.16
C ARG A 76 6.27 -6.66 -7.06
N ARG A 77 6.67 -6.26 -5.84
CA ARG A 77 8.02 -5.72 -5.59
C ARG A 77 9.11 -6.76 -5.80
N LYS A 78 8.87 -8.01 -5.40
CA LYS A 78 9.79 -9.14 -5.65
C LYS A 78 9.97 -9.41 -7.15
N MET A 79 8.87 -9.56 -7.89
CA MET A 79 8.93 -9.72 -9.36
C MET A 79 9.63 -8.54 -10.05
N MET A 80 9.38 -7.31 -9.59
CA MET A 80 10.01 -6.14 -10.18
C MET A 80 11.51 -6.11 -9.96
N ARG A 81 11.99 -6.51 -8.77
CA ARG A 81 13.42 -6.69 -8.48
C ARG A 81 14.04 -7.76 -9.38
N GLU A 82 13.46 -8.96 -9.43
CA GLU A 82 13.95 -10.07 -10.26
C GLU A 82 14.00 -9.69 -11.75
N LYS A 83 13.01 -8.94 -12.24
CA LYS A 83 12.97 -8.46 -13.63
C LYS A 83 14.02 -7.38 -13.91
N MET A 84 14.41 -6.59 -12.90
CA MET A 84 15.47 -5.59 -13.02
C MET A 84 16.85 -6.25 -12.97
N GLU A 85 17.05 -7.22 -12.08
CA GLU A 85 18.30 -7.98 -11.93
C GLU A 85 18.61 -8.82 -13.18
N SER A 86 17.61 -9.52 -13.73
CA SER A 86 17.77 -10.29 -14.98
C SER A 86 18.11 -9.39 -16.18
N ARG A 87 17.46 -8.22 -16.29
CA ARG A 87 17.83 -7.22 -17.31
C ARG A 87 19.24 -6.70 -17.11
N MET A 88 19.68 -6.51 -15.87
CA MET A 88 21.03 -6.02 -15.61
C MET A 88 22.09 -7.08 -15.97
N ALA A 89 21.82 -8.36 -15.66
CA ALA A 89 22.70 -9.49 -15.97
C ALA A 89 22.85 -9.77 -17.48
N SER A 90 21.84 -9.43 -18.30
CA SER A 90 21.88 -9.65 -19.75
C SER A 90 22.65 -8.57 -20.53
N LEU A 91 23.08 -7.46 -19.90
CA LEU A 91 23.87 -6.43 -20.57
C LEU A 91 25.37 -6.70 -20.44
N SER A 92 26.12 -6.35 -21.49
CA SER A 92 27.59 -6.37 -21.49
C SER A 92 28.16 -5.40 -20.43
N PRO A 93 29.41 -5.61 -19.96
CA PRO A 93 30.01 -4.77 -18.92
C PRO A 93 30.06 -3.28 -19.29
N GLU A 94 30.33 -2.94 -20.57
CA GLU A 94 30.35 -1.54 -21.02
C GLU A 94 28.97 -0.89 -21.03
N GLU A 95 27.93 -1.63 -21.42
CA GLU A 95 26.57 -1.10 -21.45
C GLU A 95 25.96 -1.00 -20.03
N GLN A 96 26.34 -1.90 -19.12
CA GLN A 96 25.94 -1.83 -17.71
C GLN A 96 26.43 -0.55 -17.04
N GLU A 97 27.63 -0.06 -17.36
CA GLU A 97 28.17 1.17 -16.78
C GLU A 97 27.41 2.41 -17.28
N LYS A 98 27.16 2.49 -18.59
CA LYS A 98 26.33 3.57 -19.18
C LYS A 98 24.92 3.56 -18.61
N PHE A 99 24.32 2.38 -18.43
CA PHE A 99 22.99 2.24 -17.81
C PHE A 99 22.99 2.62 -16.32
N ARG A 100 24.01 2.19 -15.54
CA ARG A 100 24.18 2.59 -14.13
C ARG A 100 24.36 4.09 -13.99
N GLN A 101 25.14 4.71 -14.86
CA GLN A 101 25.37 6.16 -14.86
C GLN A 101 24.07 6.92 -15.17
N LYS A 102 23.33 6.54 -16.23
CA LYS A 102 22.03 7.16 -16.53
C LYS A 102 21.02 6.98 -15.39
N MET A 103 20.93 5.79 -14.81
CA MET A 103 20.07 5.53 -13.65
C MET A 103 20.45 6.37 -12.43
N ARG A 104 21.76 6.53 -12.14
CA ARG A 104 22.25 7.40 -11.07
C ARG A 104 21.98 8.88 -11.35
N ALA A 105 22.06 9.31 -12.61
CA ALA A 105 21.77 10.68 -13.01
C ALA A 105 20.28 11.04 -12.87
N THR A 106 19.38 10.12 -13.22
CA THR A 106 17.92 10.36 -13.23
C THR A 106 17.25 10.07 -11.88
N CYS A 107 17.66 9.02 -11.17
CA CYS A 107 16.99 8.53 -9.96
C CYS A 107 17.85 8.59 -8.69
N GLY A 108 19.09 9.09 -8.76
CA GLY A 108 19.98 9.23 -7.61
C GLY A 108 19.63 10.45 -6.75
N PRO A 109 19.92 10.42 -5.44
CA PRO A 109 19.88 11.60 -4.58
C PRO A 109 20.69 12.74 -5.21
N ALA A 110 20.23 13.99 -5.07
CA ALA A 110 20.82 15.14 -5.76
C ALA A 110 22.35 15.29 -5.54
N TRP A 111 22.86 14.84 -4.39
CA TRP A 111 24.28 14.84 -4.00
C TRP A 111 25.14 13.73 -4.64
N MET A 112 24.51 12.74 -5.27
CA MET A 112 25.16 11.59 -5.91
C MET A 112 25.17 11.69 -7.46
N ARG A 113 24.56 12.74 -8.01
CA ARG A 113 24.70 13.11 -9.42
C ARG A 113 26.10 13.68 -9.65
N ARG A 114 27.09 12.82 -9.93
CA ARG A 114 28.36 13.32 -10.49
C ARG A 114 28.05 13.97 -11.85
N PRO A 115 28.46 15.21 -12.12
CA PRO A 115 28.48 15.72 -13.49
C PRO A 115 29.38 14.78 -14.30
N ALA A 116 28.94 14.42 -15.51
CA ALA A 116 29.71 13.56 -16.39
C ALA A 116 31.10 14.18 -16.63
N PRO A 117 32.20 13.41 -16.57
CA PRO A 117 33.47 13.91 -17.06
C PRO A 117 33.29 14.27 -18.53
N GLU A 118 33.56 15.53 -18.89
CA GLU A 118 33.60 15.97 -20.28
C GLU A 118 34.63 15.12 -21.00
N GLU A 119 34.18 14.36 -22.00
CA GLU A 119 35.12 13.70 -22.90
C GLU A 119 35.88 14.81 -23.63
N PRO A 120 37.23 14.85 -23.55
CA PRO A 120 38.01 15.83 -24.26
C PRO A 120 37.74 15.63 -25.75
N GLN A 121 36.98 16.57 -26.33
CA GLN A 121 36.80 16.67 -27.77
C GLN A 121 38.20 16.71 -28.38
N GLN A 122 38.52 15.68 -29.15
CA GLN A 122 39.69 15.66 -30.01
C GLN A 122 39.49 16.77 -31.04
N VAL A 123 40.02 17.96 -30.73
CA VAL A 123 40.20 19.03 -31.71
C VAL A 123 41.44 18.63 -32.52
N SER A 124 41.22 17.77 -33.51
CA SER A 124 42.11 17.64 -34.65
C SER A 124 41.77 18.74 -35.64
N VAL A 125 42.63 19.77 -35.72
CA VAL A 125 43.23 20.41 -36.92
C VAL A 125 44.13 21.53 -36.42
#